data_AF-A0A7X8WIF2-F1
#
_entry.id   AF-A0A7X8WIF2-F1
#
_cell.length_a   1.000
_cell.length_b   1.000
_cell.length_c   1.000
_cell.angle_alpha   90.00
_cell.angle_beta   90.00
_cell.angle_gamma   90.00
#
_symmetry.space_group_name_H-M   'P 1'
#
loop_
_entity.id
_entity.type
_entity.pdbx_description
1 polymer ?
#
loop_
_entity_poly.entity_id
_entity_poly.type
_entity_poly.pdbx_seq_one_letter_code
_entity_poly.pdbx_strand_id
1 'polypeptide(L)'
;MVAVTGHGSDIVWATAKVDRYGKVTDYVIDQLQGKVVNGAYVFNEKSKQQLGYDYYMFPESGKKVDGVLDVEGYKAWLAENGKKEWFEQVAILCAEFEANGVYNMALDASGKYITVSGVTIVDNKYIQVLSQVKANVK
;
A
#
# COMPACT_ATOMS: atom_id res chain seq x y z
N MET A 1 -11.38 12.66 -3.27
CA MET A 1 -11.77 11.71 -4.35
C MET A 1 -11.37 10.30 -3.95
N VAL A 2 -12.00 9.28 -4.54
CA VAL A 2 -11.68 7.88 -4.29
C VAL A 2 -11.74 7.07 -5.59
N ALA A 3 -10.89 6.07 -5.72
CA ALA A 3 -10.98 5.00 -6.72
C ALA A 3 -10.80 3.65 -6.02
N VAL A 4 -11.57 2.64 -6.42
CA VAL A 4 -11.63 1.33 -5.76
C VAL A 4 -11.60 0.22 -6.81
N THR A 5 -10.86 -0.85 -6.54
CA THR A 5 -10.82 -2.07 -7.37
C THR A 5 -10.69 -3.32 -6.51
N GLY A 6 -11.04 -4.48 -7.07
CA GLY A 6 -10.68 -5.78 -6.51
C GLY A 6 -9.32 -6.26 -7.00
N HIS A 7 -8.63 -7.06 -6.18
CA HIS A 7 -7.43 -7.82 -6.55
C HIS A 7 -7.44 -9.17 -5.84
N GLY A 8 -7.71 -10.26 -6.57
CA GLY A 8 -7.97 -11.56 -5.95
C GLY A 8 -9.20 -11.48 -5.03
N SER A 9 -8.99 -11.74 -3.74
CA SER A 9 -10.03 -11.59 -2.69
C SER A 9 -9.94 -10.28 -1.91
N ASP A 10 -9.06 -9.36 -2.31
CA ASP A 10 -8.82 -8.11 -1.61
C ASP A 10 -9.56 -6.93 -2.27
N ILE A 11 -9.84 -5.91 -1.47
CA ILE A 11 -10.28 -4.59 -1.94
C ILE A 11 -9.08 -3.65 -1.84
N VAL A 12 -8.76 -2.95 -2.93
CA VAL A 12 -7.68 -1.97 -3.01
C VAL A 12 -8.27 -0.63 -3.41
N TRP A 13 -7.88 0.44 -2.74
CA TRP A 13 -8.34 1.78 -3.08
C TRP A 13 -7.25 2.82 -2.95
N ALA A 14 -7.46 3.92 -3.65
CA ALA A 14 -6.71 5.15 -3.45
C ALA A 14 -7.66 6.31 -3.16
N THR A 15 -7.23 7.19 -2.27
CA THR A 15 -7.86 8.50 -2.05
C THR A 15 -6.88 9.60 -2.42
N ALA A 16 -7.40 10.77 -2.77
CA ALA A 16 -6.62 11.97 -2.98
C ALA A 16 -7.46 13.22 -2.71
N LYS A 17 -6.80 14.34 -2.44
CA LYS A 17 -7.42 15.67 -2.33
C LYS A 17 -7.24 16.45 -3.61
N VAL A 18 -8.09 17.46 -3.81
CA VAL A 18 -7.93 18.45 -4.87
C VAL A 18 -7.68 19.78 -4.17
N ASP A 19 -6.58 20.45 -4.49
CA ASP A 19 -6.26 21.75 -3.93
C ASP A 19 -7.10 22.87 -4.58
N ARG A 20 -6.93 24.10 -4.07
CA ARG A 20 -7.67 25.27 -4.57
C ARG A 20 -7.40 25.63 -6.04
N TYR A 21 -6.39 25.01 -6.66
CA TYR A 21 -5.98 25.23 -8.05
C TYR A 21 -6.42 24.08 -8.97
N GLY A 22 -7.17 23.10 -8.46
CA GLY A 22 -7.59 21.93 -9.22
C GLY A 22 -6.51 20.85 -9.33
N LYS A 23 -5.37 20.97 -8.62
CA LYS A 23 -4.32 19.95 -8.62
C LYS A 23 -4.69 18.84 -7.64
N VAL A 24 -4.49 17.59 -8.05
CA VAL A 24 -4.62 16.42 -7.18
C VAL A 24 -3.36 16.24 -6.34
N THR A 25 -3.54 16.15 -5.03
CA THR A 25 -2.46 15.97 -4.03
C THR A 25 -2.89 14.98 -2.94
N ASP A 26 -1.99 14.66 -2.01
CA ASP A 26 -2.27 13.83 -0.83
C ASP A 26 -2.82 12.44 -1.21
N TYR A 27 -2.16 11.78 -2.17
CA TYR A 27 -2.51 10.41 -2.54
C TYR A 27 -2.27 9.46 -1.37
N VAL A 28 -3.24 8.59 -1.08
CA VAL A 28 -3.13 7.52 -0.09
C VAL A 28 -3.69 6.25 -0.69
N ILE A 29 -2.88 5.17 -0.69
CA ILE A 29 -3.31 3.81 -1.03
C ILE A 29 -3.65 3.06 0.25
N ASP A 30 -4.69 2.24 0.19
CA ASP A 30 -5.00 1.25 1.21
C ASP A 30 -5.53 -0.05 0.60
N GLN A 31 -5.44 -1.14 1.37
CA GLN A 31 -5.85 -2.48 0.97
C GLN A 31 -6.53 -3.18 2.16
N LEU A 32 -7.77 -3.65 1.93
CA LEU A 32 -8.50 -4.51 2.84
C LEU A 32 -8.39 -5.95 2.34
N GLN A 33 -7.69 -6.76 3.11
CA GLN A 33 -7.43 -8.14 2.75
C GLN A 33 -8.67 -8.98 3.00
N GLY A 34 -8.95 -9.91 2.09
CA GLY A 34 -10.05 -10.84 2.21
C GLY A 34 -9.68 -12.25 1.80
N LYS A 35 -10.61 -13.17 2.02
CA LYS A 35 -10.53 -14.57 1.62
C LYS A 35 -11.92 -15.09 1.26
N VAL A 36 -11.97 -16.16 0.48
CA VAL A 36 -13.24 -16.85 0.16
C VAL A 36 -13.44 -17.99 1.15
N VAL A 37 -14.55 -17.98 1.88
CA VAL A 37 -14.97 -19.03 2.81
C VAL A 37 -16.35 -19.50 2.39
N ASN A 38 -16.49 -20.78 2.04
CA ASN A 38 -17.76 -21.38 1.60
C ASN A 38 -18.46 -20.59 0.47
N GLY A 39 -17.69 -20.10 -0.50
CA GLY A 39 -18.21 -19.32 -1.64
C GLY A 39 -18.55 -17.86 -1.34
N ALA A 40 -18.35 -17.39 -0.10
CA ALA A 40 -18.57 -16.00 0.29
C ALA A 40 -17.24 -15.28 0.56
N TYR A 41 -17.17 -14.00 0.22
CA TYR A 41 -16.05 -13.14 0.59
C TYR A 41 -16.13 -12.79 2.08
N VAL A 42 -15.02 -12.99 2.79
CA VAL A 42 -14.83 -12.62 4.19
C VAL A 42 -13.61 -11.71 4.26
N PHE A 43 -13.80 -10.49 4.74
CA PHE A 43 -12.76 -9.48 4.86
C PHE A 43 -12.19 -9.43 6.28
N ASN A 44 -10.95 -8.97 6.40
CA ASN A 44 -10.38 -8.58 7.68
C ASN A 44 -11.14 -7.38 8.25
N GLU A 45 -11.08 -7.19 9.57
CA GLU A 45 -11.70 -6.05 10.24
C GLU A 45 -10.96 -4.74 9.94
N LYS A 46 -9.63 -4.82 9.80
CA LYS A 46 -8.75 -3.68 9.54
C LYS A 46 -8.04 -3.81 8.20
N SER A 47 -7.89 -2.68 7.52
CA SER A 47 -7.04 -2.54 6.35
C SER A 47 -5.55 -2.51 6.71
N LYS A 48 -4.67 -2.60 5.71
CA LYS A 48 -3.23 -2.53 5.94
C LYS A 48 -2.78 -1.16 6.46
N GLN A 49 -3.39 -0.05 6.02
CA GLN A 49 -3.11 1.27 6.64
C GLN A 49 -3.55 1.29 8.11
N GLN A 50 -4.74 0.78 8.42
CA GLN A 50 -5.26 0.78 9.79
C GLN A 50 -4.44 -0.10 10.73
N LEU A 51 -3.83 -1.16 10.20
CA LEU A 51 -2.91 -2.01 10.95
C LEU A 51 -1.56 -1.31 11.18
N GLY A 52 -1.05 -0.52 10.23
CA GLY A 52 0.28 0.08 10.35
C GLY A 52 1.34 -0.98 10.59
N TYR A 53 2.10 -0.87 11.68
CA TYR A 53 3.09 -1.89 12.08
C TYR A 53 2.46 -3.22 12.53
N ASP A 54 1.21 -3.24 12.99
CA ASP A 54 0.54 -4.49 13.38
C ASP A 54 0.31 -5.43 12.19
N TYR A 55 0.37 -4.91 10.96
CA TYR A 55 0.33 -5.69 9.73
C TYR A 55 1.49 -6.69 9.69
N TYR A 56 2.65 -6.27 10.21
CA TYR A 56 3.79 -7.13 10.50
C TYR A 56 4.24 -7.92 9.26
N MET A 57 4.59 -7.20 8.18
CA MET A 57 4.94 -7.78 6.88
C MET A 57 6.13 -8.75 6.93
N PHE A 58 6.97 -8.65 7.96
CA PHE A 58 8.19 -9.45 8.12
C PHE A 58 8.15 -10.26 9.42
N PRO A 59 7.43 -11.41 9.43
CA PRO A 59 7.35 -12.26 10.60
C PRO A 59 8.69 -12.84 11.04
N GLU A 60 9.66 -12.94 10.12
CA GLU A 60 11.03 -13.38 10.40
C GLU A 60 11.78 -12.47 11.38
N SER A 61 11.29 -11.26 11.64
CA SER A 61 11.86 -10.37 12.66
C SER A 61 11.75 -10.93 14.09
N GLY A 62 10.82 -11.86 14.33
CA GLY A 62 10.60 -12.48 15.64
C GLY A 62 10.09 -11.51 16.72
N LYS A 63 9.58 -10.34 16.34
CA LYS A 63 9.15 -9.29 17.29
C LYS A 63 7.70 -9.41 17.74
N LYS A 64 6.96 -10.40 17.22
CA LYS A 64 5.62 -10.75 17.70
C LYS A 64 5.69 -12.05 18.50
N VAL A 65 5.41 -11.96 19.80
CA VAL A 65 5.40 -13.10 20.74
C VAL A 65 3.99 -13.21 21.32
N ASP A 66 3.41 -14.41 21.28
CA ASP A 66 2.04 -14.68 21.76
C ASP A 66 0.98 -13.70 21.21
N GLY A 67 1.16 -13.29 19.95
CA GLY A 67 0.26 -12.36 19.26
C GLY A 67 0.51 -10.87 19.56
N VAL A 68 1.37 -10.55 20.52
CA VAL A 68 1.71 -9.18 20.91
C VAL A 68 2.96 -8.71 20.16
N LEU A 69 2.86 -7.60 19.43
CA LEU A 69 3.97 -7.01 18.69
C LEU A 69 4.76 -6.05 19.58
N ASP A 70 6.07 -6.27 19.69
CA ASP A 70 7.03 -5.24 20.10
C ASP A 70 7.26 -4.30 18.92
N VAL A 71 6.46 -3.22 18.86
CA VAL A 71 6.49 -2.26 17.75
C VAL A 71 7.85 -1.57 17.63
N GLU A 72 8.48 -1.21 18.75
CA GLU A 72 9.77 -0.51 18.73
C GLU A 72 10.91 -1.46 18.34
N GLY A 73 10.91 -2.69 18.87
CA GLY A 73 11.83 -3.73 18.40
C GLY A 73 11.64 -4.09 16.93
N TYR A 74 10.41 -4.03 16.42
CA TYR A 74 10.12 -4.26 15.02
C TYR A 74 10.63 -3.14 14.12
N LYS A 75 10.39 -1.87 14.49
CA LYS A 75 10.96 -0.71 13.80
C LYS A 75 12.49 -0.75 13.76
N ALA A 76 13.13 -1.09 14.88
CA ALA A 76 14.58 -1.24 14.95
C ALA A 76 15.08 -2.32 13.98
N TRP A 77 14.44 -3.49 13.98
CA TRP A 77 14.78 -4.58 13.06
C TRP A 77 14.58 -4.16 11.59
N LEU A 78 13.50 -3.45 11.25
CA LEU A 78 13.27 -2.92 9.90
C LEU A 78 14.43 -2.02 9.47
N ALA A 79 14.83 -1.08 10.33
CA ALA A 79 15.93 -0.16 10.05
C ALA A 79 17.27 -0.89 9.87
N GLU A 80 17.60 -1.82 10.77
CA GLU A 80 18.83 -2.64 10.70
C GLU A 80 18.91 -3.50 9.43
N ASN A 81 17.76 -3.95 8.93
CA ASN A 81 17.68 -4.82 7.76
C ASN A 81 17.38 -4.05 6.46
N GLY A 82 17.35 -2.70 6.50
CA GLY A 82 17.02 -1.88 5.33
C GLY A 82 15.63 -2.14 4.76
N LYS A 83 14.69 -2.60 5.60
CA LYS A 83 13.30 -2.93 5.24
C LYS A 83 12.37 -1.79 5.61
N LYS A 84 11.17 -1.82 5.03
CA LYS A 84 10.07 -0.87 5.28
C LYS A 84 8.78 -1.63 5.39
N GLU A 85 7.92 -1.26 6.33
CA GLU A 85 6.58 -1.81 6.43
C GLU A 85 5.76 -1.42 5.18
N TRP A 86 4.70 -2.18 4.87
CA TRP A 86 3.85 -1.99 3.71
C TRP A 86 3.35 -0.55 3.57
N PHE A 87 2.89 0.06 4.67
CA PHE A 87 2.34 1.42 4.64
C PHE A 87 3.41 2.48 4.31
N GLU A 88 4.64 2.26 4.77
CA GLU A 88 5.79 3.13 4.46
C GLU A 88 6.17 3.01 2.98
N GLN A 89 6.12 1.80 2.42
CA GLN A 89 6.39 1.57 1.00
C GLN A 89 5.33 2.19 0.09
N VAL A 90 4.03 2.06 0.42
CA VAL A 90 2.99 2.73 -0.38
C VAL A 90 3.00 4.24 -0.23
N ALA A 91 3.47 4.79 0.90
CA ALA A 91 3.68 6.22 1.03
C ALA A 91 4.75 6.73 0.05
N ILE A 92 5.84 5.97 -0.13
CA ILE A 92 6.85 6.27 -1.16
C ILE A 92 6.23 6.21 -2.56
N LEU A 93 5.44 5.17 -2.86
CA LEU A 93 4.73 5.07 -4.15
C LEU A 93 3.80 6.25 -4.41
N CYS A 94 3.05 6.70 -3.41
CA CYS A 94 2.15 7.84 -3.54
C CYS A 94 2.91 9.14 -3.80
N ALA A 95 4.00 9.38 -3.07
CA ALA A 95 4.86 10.54 -3.28
C ALA A 95 5.50 10.54 -4.67
N GLU A 96 5.97 9.37 -5.12
CA GLU A 96 6.56 9.18 -6.44
C GLU A 96 5.54 9.45 -7.56
N PHE A 97 4.33 8.91 -7.43
CA PHE A 97 3.25 9.15 -8.37
C PHE A 97 2.80 10.62 -8.37
N GLU A 98 2.77 11.29 -7.22
CA GLU A 98 2.43 12.71 -7.15
C GLU A 98 3.47 13.57 -7.87
N ALA A 99 4.76 13.25 -7.71
CA ALA A 99 5.87 13.99 -8.31
C ALA A 99 5.99 13.74 -9.82
N ASN A 100 5.93 12.47 -10.24
CA ASN A 100 6.34 12.05 -11.58
C ASN A 100 5.21 11.37 -12.39
N GLY A 101 4.09 11.06 -11.76
CA GLY A 101 2.97 10.37 -12.39
C GLY A 101 3.27 8.91 -12.75
N VAL A 102 2.42 8.34 -13.61
CA VAL A 102 2.49 6.91 -13.99
C VAL A 102 3.78 6.55 -14.73
N TYR A 103 4.43 7.52 -15.38
CA TYR A 103 5.63 7.28 -16.19
C TYR A 103 6.80 6.74 -15.36
N ASN A 104 6.89 7.07 -14.06
CA ASN A 104 7.95 6.56 -13.18
C ASN A 104 7.50 5.36 -12.32
N MET A 105 6.45 4.66 -12.72
CA MET A 105 5.91 3.49 -12.02
C MET A 105 6.15 2.20 -12.84
N ALA A 106 7.34 2.04 -13.42
CA ALA A 106 7.66 0.89 -14.25
C ALA A 106 7.77 -0.39 -13.40
N LEU A 107 7.28 -1.50 -13.95
CA LEU A 107 7.28 -2.81 -13.31
C LEU A 107 8.19 -3.79 -14.08
N ASP A 108 8.79 -4.73 -13.36
CA ASP A 108 9.36 -5.93 -13.96
C ASP A 108 8.29 -6.97 -14.31
N ALA A 109 8.70 -8.09 -14.91
CA ALA A 109 7.80 -9.19 -15.28
C ALA A 109 7.08 -9.86 -14.09
N SER A 110 7.58 -9.68 -12.86
CA SER A 110 6.97 -10.17 -11.63
C SER A 110 5.99 -9.17 -10.99
N GLY A 111 5.85 -7.98 -11.58
CA GLY A 111 5.02 -6.90 -11.06
C GLY A 111 5.69 -6.09 -9.95
N LYS A 112 7.02 -6.19 -9.77
CA LYS A 112 7.76 -5.34 -8.83
C LYS A 112 8.18 -4.03 -9.46
N TYR A 113 8.16 -2.96 -8.67
CA TYR A 113 8.65 -1.65 -9.11
C TYR A 113 10.16 -1.66 -9.34
N ILE A 114 10.59 -1.22 -10.52
CA ILE A 114 12.02 -1.11 -10.86
C ILE A 114 12.54 0.34 -10.83
N THR A 115 11.64 1.32 -10.90
CA THR A 115 11.97 2.75 -10.91
C THR A 115 11.77 3.44 -9.56
N VAL A 116 11.04 2.82 -8.62
CA VAL A 116 10.73 3.42 -7.33
C VAL A 116 11.64 2.84 -6.24
N SER A 117 12.68 3.58 -5.90
CA SER A 117 13.66 3.16 -4.87
C SER A 117 12.99 2.99 -3.50
N GLY A 118 13.41 1.95 -2.75
CA GLY A 118 12.88 1.66 -1.42
C GLY A 118 11.53 0.96 -1.40
N VAL A 119 10.96 0.63 -2.57
CA VAL A 119 9.73 -0.15 -2.70
C VAL A 119 10.05 -1.54 -3.21
N THR A 120 9.57 -2.55 -2.50
CA THR A 120 9.83 -3.98 -2.79
C THR A 120 8.55 -4.81 -2.92
N ILE A 121 7.41 -4.25 -2.51
CA ILE A 121 6.08 -4.83 -2.74
C ILE A 121 5.77 -4.92 -4.24
N VAL A 122 4.96 -5.92 -4.60
CA VAL A 122 4.39 -6.04 -5.95
C VAL A 122 3.18 -5.13 -6.12
N ASP A 123 2.91 -4.71 -7.35
CA ASP A 123 1.71 -3.95 -7.69
C ASP A 123 0.45 -4.82 -7.56
N ASN A 124 -0.30 -4.64 -6.48
CA ASN A 124 -1.63 -5.25 -6.30
C ASN A 124 -2.73 -4.35 -6.91
N LYS A 125 -2.52 -3.81 -8.12
CA LYS A 125 -3.38 -2.77 -8.74
C LYS A 125 -3.22 -1.36 -8.15
N TYR A 126 -2.12 -1.06 -7.47
CA TYR A 126 -1.88 0.27 -6.91
C TYR A 126 -1.75 1.35 -7.99
N ILE A 127 -1.05 1.06 -9.08
CA ILE A 127 -0.94 1.99 -10.24
C ILE A 127 -2.32 2.28 -10.83
N GLN A 128 -3.18 1.26 -10.90
CA GLN A 128 -4.54 1.39 -11.43
C GLN A 128 -5.36 2.35 -10.58
N VAL A 129 -5.44 2.16 -9.26
CA VAL A 129 -6.25 3.04 -8.39
C VAL A 129 -5.69 4.46 -8.30
N LEU A 130 -4.36 4.64 -8.33
CA LEU A 130 -3.73 5.96 -8.40
C LEU A 130 -4.09 6.70 -9.70
N SER A 131 -4.03 6.00 -10.83
CA SER A 131 -4.38 6.58 -12.13
C SER A 131 -5.87 6.94 -12.21
N GLN A 132 -6.74 6.07 -11.68
CA GLN A 132 -8.18 6.30 -11.64
C GLN A 132 -8.56 7.45 -10.71
N VAL A 133 -7.99 7.53 -9.50
CA VAL A 133 -8.32 8.62 -8.58
C VAL A 133 -7.86 9.97 -9.14
N LYS A 134 -6.74 10.02 -9.87
CA LYS A 134 -6.30 11.22 -10.59
C LYS A 134 -7.26 11.61 -11.71
N ALA A 135 -7.73 10.63 -12.50
CA ALA A 135 -8.68 10.85 -13.59
C ALA A 135 -10.09 11.25 -13.11
N ASN A 136 -10.42 11.04 -11.84
CA ASN A 136 -11.69 11.46 -11.26
C ASN A 136 -11.80 12.97 -11.03
N VAL A 137 -10.73 13.76 -11.21
CA VAL A 137 -10.84 15.22 -11.30
C VAL A 137 -11.46 15.58 -12.65
N LYS A 138 -12.61 16.23 -12.59
CA LYS A 138 -13.26 16.87 -13.73
C LYS A 138 -13.09 18.38 -13.62
#